data_AF-A0AAE1Z847-F1
#
_entry.id   AF-A0AAE1Z847-F1
#
_cell.length_a   1.000
_cell.length_b   1.000
_cell.length_c   1.000
_cell.angle_alpha   90.00
_cell.angle_beta   90.00
_cell.angle_gamma   90.00
#
_symmetry.space_group_name_H-M   'P 1'
#
loop_
_entity.id
_entity.type
_entity.pdbx_description
1 polymer ?
#
loop_
_entity_poly.entity_id
_entity_poly.type
_entity_poly.pdbx_seq_one_letter_code
_entity_poly.pdbx_strand_id
1 'polypeptide(L)'
;MKALLSLCLLIFPCVYATIDNRTRNKLLTLHNDARKSVVEGSLAGQPLPISLKPLVWDKELESKAQILANNCSFVHDNVTNRRTSSFAYVGQNIAGASNVDM
;
A
#
# COMPACT_ATOMS: atom_id res chain seq x y z
N MET A 1 41.71 5.03 -31.81
CA MET A 1 40.32 4.52 -31.84
C MET A 1 40.19 3.33 -30.90
N LYS A 2 39.73 3.56 -29.66
CA LYS A 2 39.25 2.52 -28.74
C LYS A 2 38.04 3.13 -28.04
N ALA A 3 36.85 2.83 -28.53
CA ALA A 3 35.61 3.33 -27.95
C ALA A 3 35.35 2.57 -26.65
N LEU A 4 35.44 3.27 -25.52
CA LEU A 4 34.97 2.80 -24.23
C LEU A 4 33.44 2.71 -24.28
N LEU A 5 32.91 1.51 -24.51
CA LEU A 5 31.51 1.19 -24.18
C LEU A 5 31.37 1.19 -22.65
N SER A 6 31.17 2.36 -22.08
CA SER A 6 30.70 2.50 -20.71
C SER A 6 29.22 2.16 -20.70
N LEU A 7 28.90 0.88 -20.44
CA LEU A 7 27.54 0.43 -20.15
C LEU A 7 27.11 1.11 -18.85
N CYS A 8 26.44 2.25 -18.98
CA CYS A 8 25.88 2.98 -17.85
C CYS A 8 24.76 2.12 -17.26
N LEU A 9 25.09 1.29 -16.28
CA LEU A 9 24.16 0.69 -15.34
C LEU A 9 23.57 1.83 -14.51
N LEU A 10 22.59 2.54 -15.08
CA LEU A 10 21.66 3.37 -14.32
C LEU A 10 20.73 2.42 -13.57
N ILE A 11 21.26 1.81 -12.52
CA ILE A 11 20.47 1.10 -11.52
C ILE A 11 19.69 2.20 -10.79
N PHE A 12 18.51 2.55 -11.30
CA PHE A 12 17.52 3.26 -10.50
C PHE A 12 17.29 2.40 -9.26
N PRO A 13 17.64 2.86 -8.04
CA PRO A 13 17.53 2.05 -6.85
C PRO A 13 16.08 2.09 -6.37
N CYS A 14 15.12 1.73 -7.23
CA CYS A 14 13.80 1.36 -6.73
C CYS A 14 13.97 -0.08 -6.24
N VAL A 15 14.27 -0.21 -4.94
CA VAL A 15 14.35 -1.51 -4.27
C VAL A 15 12.99 -2.16 -4.44
N TYR A 16 12.90 -3.16 -5.32
CA TYR A 16 11.66 -3.88 -5.56
C TYR A 16 11.42 -4.82 -4.39
N ALA A 17 10.64 -4.36 -3.41
CA ALA A 17 10.19 -5.18 -2.29
C ALA A 17 8.79 -5.71 -2.61
N THR A 18 8.65 -7.04 -2.68
CA THR A 18 7.34 -7.67 -2.70
C THR A 18 6.82 -7.83 -1.27
N ILE A 19 5.53 -7.60 -1.08
CA ILE A 19 4.91 -7.79 0.22
C ILE A 19 4.81 -9.29 0.60
N ASP A 20 5.33 -9.64 1.77
CA ASP A 20 5.30 -11.01 2.29
C ASP A 20 4.07 -11.28 3.17
N ASN A 21 3.85 -12.54 3.55
CA ASN A 21 2.72 -12.93 4.41
C ASN A 21 2.75 -12.19 5.77
N ARG A 22 3.95 -11.95 6.33
CA ARG A 22 4.10 -11.28 7.62
C ARG A 22 3.58 -9.85 7.54
N THR A 23 3.98 -9.12 6.50
CA THR A 23 3.57 -7.73 6.29
C THR A 23 2.07 -7.64 5.98
N ARG A 24 1.53 -8.56 5.16
CA ARG A 24 0.08 -8.63 4.91
C ARG A 24 -0.72 -8.81 6.20
N ASN A 25 -0.32 -9.77 7.02
CA ASN A 25 -0.98 -10.02 8.30
C ASN A 25 -0.86 -8.82 9.25
N LYS A 26 0.33 -8.18 9.33
CA LYS A 26 0.55 -6.98 10.15
C LYS A 26 -0.38 -5.84 9.72
N LEU A 27 -0.42 -5.52 8.42
CA LEU A 27 -1.26 -4.45 7.89
C LEU A 27 -2.75 -4.74 8.11
N LEU A 28 -3.21 -5.95 7.83
CA LEU A 28 -4.61 -6.33 8.03
C LEU A 28 -5.02 -6.25 9.51
N THR A 29 -4.15 -6.72 10.41
CA THR A 29 -4.37 -6.67 11.87
C THR A 29 -4.49 -5.24 12.34
N LEU A 30 -3.52 -4.37 12.01
CA LEU A 30 -3.55 -2.96 12.41
C LEU A 30 -4.83 -2.23 11.95
N HIS A 31 -5.28 -2.47 10.72
CA HIS A 31 -6.53 -1.87 10.24
C HIS A 31 -7.75 -2.39 10.99
N ASN A 32 -7.82 -3.70 11.25
CA ASN A 32 -8.95 -4.29 11.96
C ASN A 32 -8.99 -3.93 13.44
N ASP A 33 -7.84 -3.77 14.09
CA ASP A 33 -7.74 -3.29 15.47
C ASP A 33 -8.21 -1.83 15.58
N ALA A 34 -7.85 -0.98 14.62
CA ALA A 34 -8.34 0.40 14.58
C ALA A 34 -9.86 0.45 14.37
N ARG A 35 -10.41 -0.37 13.46
CA ARG A 35 -11.87 -0.47 13.24
C ARG A 35 -12.60 -0.96 14.48
N LYS A 36 -12.05 -1.97 15.16
CA LYS A 36 -12.57 -2.50 16.43
C LYS A 36 -12.59 -1.41 17.50
N SER A 37 -11.51 -0.64 17.63
CA SER A 37 -11.40 0.47 18.60
C SER A 37 -12.49 1.53 18.40
N VAL A 38 -12.83 1.83 17.15
CA VAL A 38 -13.94 2.76 16.83
C VAL A 38 -15.29 2.18 17.22
N VAL A 39 -15.55 0.90 16.94
CA VAL A 39 -16.81 0.21 17.33
C VAL A 39 -16.97 0.13 18.84
N GLU A 40 -15.87 -0.10 19.56
CA GLU A 40 -15.84 -0.18 21.03
C GLU A 40 -15.90 1.20 21.70
N GLY A 41 -15.83 2.29 20.93
CA GLY A 41 -15.81 3.65 21.46
C GLY A 41 -14.52 4.01 22.21
N SER A 42 -13.44 3.26 22.01
CA SER A 42 -12.16 3.50 22.68
C SER A 42 -11.30 4.58 21.99
N LEU A 43 -11.70 5.03 20.80
CA LEU A 43 -11.03 6.12 20.09
C LEU A 43 -11.69 7.47 20.42
N ALA A 44 -11.00 8.27 21.25
CA ALA A 44 -11.50 9.57 21.70
C ALA A 44 -11.89 10.50 20.53
N GLY A 45 -13.04 11.14 20.65
CA GLY A 45 -13.56 12.09 19.65
C GLY A 45 -14.21 11.45 18.42
N GLN A 46 -14.26 10.12 18.30
CA GLN A 46 -14.99 9.44 17.23
C GLN A 46 -16.41 9.07 17.67
N PRO A 47 -17.42 9.24 16.81
CA PRO A 47 -18.76 8.74 17.08
C PRO A 47 -18.78 7.21 17.05
N LEU A 48 -19.66 6.62 17.86
CA LEU A 48 -19.93 5.18 17.81
C LEU A 48 -20.62 4.83 16.48
N PRO A 49 -20.03 3.96 15.65
CA PRO A 49 -20.63 3.56 14.39
C PRO A 49 -21.74 2.52 14.61
N ILE A 50 -22.71 2.47 13.70
CA ILE A 50 -23.73 1.40 13.69
C ILE A 50 -23.08 0.04 13.37
N SER A 51 -22.11 0.01 12.45
CA SER A 51 -21.37 -1.20 12.11
C SER A 51 -20.09 -0.90 11.33
N LEU A 52 -18.98 -1.54 11.71
CA LEU A 52 -17.75 -1.62 10.91
C LEU A 52 -17.32 -3.08 10.79
N LYS A 53 -17.54 -3.69 9.63
CA LYS A 53 -17.11 -5.07 9.36
C LYS A 53 -15.58 -5.18 9.32
N PRO A 54 -14.99 -6.30 9.79
CA PRO A 54 -13.57 -6.56 9.57
C PRO A 54 -13.24 -6.55 8.07
N LEU A 55 -12.07 -6.02 7.74
CA LEU A 55 -11.50 -6.10 6.40
C LEU A 55 -10.94 -7.51 6.16
N VAL A 56 -10.92 -7.88 4.89
CA VAL A 56 -10.24 -9.08 4.36
C VAL A 56 -9.21 -8.64 3.34
N TRP A 57 -8.14 -9.41 3.21
CA TRP A 57 -7.08 -9.11 2.26
C TRP A 57 -7.48 -9.50 0.84
N ASP A 58 -7.25 -8.61 -0.13
CA ASP A 58 -7.51 -8.85 -1.55
C ASP A 58 -6.21 -8.75 -2.34
N LYS A 59 -5.87 -9.81 -3.08
CA LYS A 59 -4.60 -9.92 -3.82
C LYS A 59 -4.56 -9.06 -5.09
N GLU A 60 -5.71 -8.72 -5.67
CA GLU A 60 -5.74 -7.85 -6.84
C GLU A 60 -5.48 -6.40 -6.41
N LEU A 61 -6.07 -5.97 -5.29
CA LEU A 61 -5.76 -4.67 -4.66
C LEU A 61 -4.30 -4.58 -4.24
N GLU A 62 -3.73 -5.64 -3.66
CA GLU A 62 -2.28 -5.73 -3.37
C GLU A 62 -1.43 -5.53 -4.62
N SER A 63 -1.76 -6.19 -5.72
CA SER A 63 -1.04 -6.06 -6.99
C SER A 63 -1.09 -4.62 -7.52
N LYS A 64 -2.25 -3.95 -7.45
CA LYS A 64 -2.38 -2.53 -7.82
C LYS A 64 -1.55 -1.62 -6.92
N ALA A 65 -1.55 -1.85 -5.61
CA ALA A 65 -0.76 -1.09 -4.65
C ALA A 65 0.74 -1.27 -4.88
N GLN A 66 1.19 -2.49 -5.20
CA GLN A 66 2.58 -2.79 -5.53
C GLN A 66 3.02 -2.05 -6.80
N ILE A 67 2.19 -2.04 -7.85
CA ILE A 67 2.47 -1.28 -9.09
C ILE A 67 2.70 0.21 -8.77
N LEU A 68 1.85 0.82 -7.93
CA LEU A 68 2.05 2.20 -7.51
C LEU A 68 3.35 2.38 -6.71
N ALA A 69 3.60 1.52 -5.72
CA ALA A 69 4.79 1.62 -4.89
C ALA A 69 6.09 1.51 -5.71
N ASN A 70 6.09 0.67 -6.75
CA ASN A 70 7.21 0.49 -7.67
C ASN A 70 7.49 1.72 -8.55
N ASN A 71 6.53 2.64 -8.69
CA ASN A 71 6.78 3.89 -9.41
C ASN A 71 7.67 4.86 -8.61
N CYS A 72 7.93 4.56 -7.32
CA CYS A 72 8.82 5.33 -6.46
C CYS A 72 8.49 6.85 -6.45
N SER A 73 7.20 7.20 -6.60
CA SER A 73 6.68 8.56 -6.62
C SER A 73 5.57 8.73 -5.59
N PHE A 74 5.67 9.75 -4.75
CA PHE A 74 4.70 10.02 -3.68
C PHE A 74 3.47 10.78 -4.21
N VAL A 75 2.73 10.14 -5.12
CA VAL A 75 1.54 10.70 -5.77
C VAL A 75 0.46 9.62 -5.84
N HIS A 76 -0.81 10.03 -5.69
CA HIS A 76 -1.93 9.11 -5.88
C HIS A 76 -2.04 8.64 -7.33
N ASP A 77 -2.40 7.37 -7.52
CA ASP A 77 -2.63 6.78 -8.84
C ASP A 77 -3.93 7.30 -9.47
N ASN A 78 -4.07 7.20 -10.79
CA ASN A 78 -5.34 7.50 -11.47
C ASN A 78 -6.43 6.52 -10.99
N VAL A 79 -7.65 7.01 -10.78
CA VAL A 79 -8.82 6.20 -10.40
C VAL A 79 -9.06 5.00 -11.33
N THR A 80 -8.75 5.10 -12.63
CA THR A 80 -8.90 3.96 -13.56
C THR A 80 -7.89 2.86 -13.31
N ASN A 81 -6.66 3.21 -12.91
CA ASN A 81 -5.60 2.24 -12.65
C ASN A 81 -5.86 1.42 -11.40
N ARG A 82 -6.55 2.01 -10.41
CA ARG A 82 -6.91 1.36 -9.14
C ARG A 82 -8.04 0.33 -9.27
N ARG A 83 -8.77 0.31 -10.38
CA ARG A 83 -9.88 -0.63 -10.59
C ARG A 83 -9.39 -2.07 -10.61
N THR A 84 -10.21 -2.95 -10.04
CA THR A 84 -10.02 -4.40 -10.07
C THR A 84 -11.19 -5.07 -10.80
N SER A 85 -11.08 -6.37 -11.03
CA SER A 85 -12.18 -7.20 -11.53
C SER A 85 -13.43 -7.11 -10.63
N SER A 86 -13.23 -6.91 -9.32
CA SER A 86 -14.30 -6.91 -8.32
C SER A 86 -14.73 -5.49 -7.88
N PHE A 87 -13.89 -4.47 -8.08
CA PHE A 87 -14.11 -3.12 -7.56
C PHE A 87 -13.87 -2.04 -8.63
N ALA A 88 -14.96 -1.39 -9.05
CA ALA A 88 -14.93 -0.29 -10.01
C ALA A 88 -14.43 1.05 -9.42
N TYR A 89 -14.44 1.19 -8.09
CA TYR A 89 -13.99 2.38 -7.38
C TYR A 89 -13.20 1.96 -6.14
N VAL A 90 -11.95 2.42 -6.05
CA VAL A 90 -10.98 2.00 -5.03
C VAL A 90 -10.31 3.22 -4.41
N GLY A 91 -10.43 3.36 -3.09
CA GLY A 91 -9.71 4.37 -2.30
C GLY A 91 -8.21 4.07 -2.22
N GLN A 92 -7.40 5.05 -1.80
CA GLN A 92 -5.96 4.87 -1.74
C GLN A 92 -5.35 5.75 -0.64
N ASN A 93 -4.56 5.12 0.23
CA ASN A 93 -3.65 5.80 1.14
C ASN A 93 -2.22 5.51 0.66
N ILE A 94 -1.32 6.49 0.79
CA ILE A 94 0.11 6.35 0.48
C ILE A 94 0.93 6.82 1.67
N ALA A 95 2.04 6.14 1.94
CA ALA A 95 3.00 6.50 2.98
C ALA A 95 4.42 6.27 2.43
N GLY A 96 5.37 7.08 2.89
CA GLY A 96 6.77 7.00 2.50
C GLY A 96 7.65 7.32 3.70
N ALA A 97 8.85 6.74 3.73
CA ALA A 97 9.87 7.00 4.74
C ALA A 97 11.22 7.17 4.04
N SER A 98 12.12 7.95 4.65
CA SER A 98 13.48 8.17 4.14
C SER A 98 14.43 7.01 4.45
N ASN A 99 14.02 6.07 5.32
CA ASN A 99 14.76 4.87 5.72
C ASN A 99 13.83 3.65 5.80
N VAL A 100 14.43 2.45 5.81
CA VAL A 100 13.70 1.15 5.82
C VAL A 100 13.67 0.53 7.22
N ASP A 101 13.95 1.32 8.26
CA ASP A 101 13.90 0.83 9.64
C ASP A 101 12.43 0.75 10.09
N MET A 102 11.86 -0.46 10.07
CA MET A 102 10.50 -0.79 10.52
C MET A 102 10.46 -1.42 11.90
#